data_AF-A0A9X1SZH9-F1
#
_entry.id   AF-A0A9X1SZH9-F1
#
_cell.length_a   1.000
_cell.length_b   1.000
_cell.length_c   1.000
_cell.angle_alpha   90.00
_cell.angle_beta   90.00
_cell.angle_gamma   90.00
#
_symmetry.space_group_name_H-M   'P 1'
#
loop_
_entity.id
_entity.type
_entity.pdbx_description
1 polymer ?
#
loop_
_entity_poly.entity_id
_entity_poly.type
_entity_poly.pdbx_seq_one_letter_code
_entity_poly.pdbx_strand_id
1 'polypeptide(L)'
;MTTVRKWLTQTRQRLHRSLKYRLNRPLPPACTHVFKGPVVVVGSAPVIHKPEGWSADVSVITINGSQSAIRAWGVDVPDIAFMMFNQVEGTNTNAVEVRRVLSGQRVRSLYVLLWRKNARQRLVDGLKAFGYGYDDLVIVDRYERMSLLEHMTGRRNTEVRTEDKCSNGVNAVLFALYHGAPQVIITGINPNSTGHSYNQTGLARAHVQMDKTIIEQLLAEGRPLFTADPQVSRDLKIPLWTGETAARASART
;
A
#
# COMPACT_ATOMS: atom_id res chain seq x y z
N MET A 1 21.95 24.86 -2.26
CA MET A 1 20.68 25.63 -2.24
C MET A 1 20.47 26.20 -0.85
N THR A 2 20.20 27.50 -0.71
CA THR A 2 19.99 28.15 0.60
C THR A 2 18.67 27.70 1.25
N THR A 3 18.63 27.64 2.59
CA THR A 3 17.46 27.23 3.39
C THR A 3 16.20 28.03 3.05
N VAL A 4 16.36 29.33 2.81
CA VAL A 4 15.28 30.25 2.43
C VAL A 4 14.63 29.87 1.09
N ARG A 5 15.45 29.51 0.08
CA ARG A 5 14.94 29.11 -1.25
C ARG A 5 14.19 27.79 -1.20
N LYS A 6 14.65 26.84 -0.37
CA LYS A 6 13.95 25.56 -0.13
C LYS A 6 12.59 25.79 0.54
N TRP A 7 12.55 26.65 1.55
CA TRP A 7 11.31 27.02 2.24
C TRP A 7 10.28 27.67 1.29
N LEU A 8 10.69 28.69 0.52
CA LEU A 8 9.80 29.35 -0.46
C LEU A 8 9.20 28.37 -1.47
N THR A 9 10.03 27.44 -1.98
CA THR A 9 9.59 26.42 -2.93
C THR A 9 8.56 25.48 -2.31
N GLN A 10 8.80 25.02 -1.08
CA GLN A 10 7.86 24.15 -0.37
C GLN A 10 6.54 24.87 -0.05
N THR A 11 6.59 26.13 0.38
CA THR A 11 5.40 26.95 0.65
C THR A 11 4.56 27.13 -0.61
N ARG A 12 5.18 27.49 -1.74
CA ARG A 12 4.49 27.61 -3.03
C ARG A 12 3.86 26.28 -3.46
N GLN A 13 4.56 25.15 -3.27
CA GLN A 13 4.02 23.84 -3.57
C GLN A 13 2.83 23.47 -2.67
N ARG A 14 2.90 23.77 -1.37
CA ARG A 14 1.78 23.56 -0.44
C ARG A 14 0.55 24.34 -0.88
N LEU A 15 0.70 25.64 -1.12
CA LEU A 15 -0.39 26.51 -1.57
C LEU A 15 -1.01 26.02 -2.89
N HIS A 16 -0.18 25.74 -3.90
CA HIS A 16 -0.65 25.21 -5.17
C HIS A 16 -1.46 23.93 -4.97
N ARG A 17 -0.91 22.96 -4.23
CA ARG A 17 -1.56 21.65 -4.05
C ARG A 17 -2.84 21.76 -3.24
N SER A 18 -2.85 22.56 -2.18
CA SER A 18 -4.05 22.83 -1.39
C SER A 18 -5.14 23.49 -2.24
N LEU A 19 -4.79 24.48 -3.06
CA LEU A 19 -5.73 25.13 -3.96
C LEU A 19 -6.27 24.14 -4.99
N LYS A 20 -5.39 23.42 -5.70
CA LYS A 20 -5.79 22.44 -6.71
C LYS A 20 -6.64 21.32 -6.11
N TYR A 21 -6.32 20.84 -4.92
CA TYR A 21 -7.11 19.83 -4.22
C TYR A 21 -8.52 20.34 -3.89
N ARG A 22 -8.64 21.56 -3.34
CA ARG A 22 -9.94 22.15 -3.01
C ARG A 22 -10.80 22.44 -4.23
N LEU A 23 -10.19 22.86 -5.33
CA LEU A 23 -10.88 23.14 -6.58
C LEU A 23 -11.33 21.85 -7.28
N ASN A 24 -10.45 20.85 -7.35
CA ASN A 24 -10.73 19.61 -8.07
C ASN A 24 -11.57 18.61 -7.27
N ARG A 25 -11.58 18.70 -5.93
CA ARG A 25 -12.29 17.79 -5.02
C ARG A 25 -12.14 16.31 -5.43
N PRO A 26 -10.88 15.82 -5.51
CA PRO A 26 -10.61 14.47 -5.99
C PRO A 26 -11.33 13.45 -5.10
N LEU A 27 -11.84 12.39 -5.73
CA LEU A 27 -12.32 11.21 -5.01
C LEU A 27 -11.14 10.28 -4.69
N PRO A 28 -11.25 9.44 -3.65
CA PRO A 28 -10.31 8.33 -3.44
C PRO A 28 -10.26 7.40 -4.68
N PRO A 29 -9.17 6.64 -4.87
CA PRO A 29 -9.05 5.76 -6.02
C PRO A 29 -10.21 4.76 -6.06
N ALA A 30 -10.89 4.65 -7.19
CA ALA A 30 -12.00 3.70 -7.36
C ALA A 30 -11.50 2.25 -7.24
N CYS A 31 -12.38 1.36 -6.78
CA CYS A 31 -12.13 -0.08 -6.71
C CYS A 31 -13.22 -0.84 -7.46
N THR A 32 -12.83 -1.68 -8.42
CA THR A 32 -13.75 -2.60 -9.11
C THR A 32 -13.89 -3.93 -8.37
N HIS A 33 -12.96 -4.25 -7.46
CA HIS A 33 -12.98 -5.46 -6.65
C HIS A 33 -13.90 -5.29 -5.45
N VAL A 34 -14.75 -6.28 -5.20
CA VAL A 34 -15.67 -6.32 -4.05
C VAL A 34 -15.09 -7.22 -2.97
N PHE A 35 -14.78 -6.65 -1.81
CA PHE A 35 -14.25 -7.41 -0.67
C PHE A 35 -15.38 -8.16 0.06
N LYS A 36 -15.54 -9.45 -0.25
CA LYS A 36 -16.53 -10.33 0.40
C LYS A 36 -16.05 -10.94 1.73
N GLY A 37 -14.74 -10.98 1.92
CA GLY A 37 -14.09 -11.58 3.08
C GLY A 37 -12.89 -10.76 3.54
N PRO A 38 -12.08 -11.30 4.46
CA PRO A 38 -10.89 -10.62 4.95
C PRO A 38 -9.94 -10.25 3.81
N VAL A 39 -9.27 -9.10 3.95
CA VAL A 39 -8.28 -8.62 3.00
C VAL A 39 -6.89 -8.73 3.61
N VAL A 40 -5.99 -9.43 2.94
CA VAL A 40 -4.60 -9.55 3.36
C VAL A 40 -3.74 -8.58 2.53
N VAL A 41 -3.14 -7.62 3.21
CA VAL A 41 -2.21 -6.66 2.61
C VAL A 41 -0.78 -7.12 2.88
N VAL A 42 -0.09 -7.49 1.81
CA VAL A 42 1.25 -8.05 1.84
C VAL A 42 2.25 -6.97 1.48
N GLY A 43 3.00 -6.53 2.49
CA GLY A 43 4.11 -5.60 2.34
C GLY A 43 5.41 -6.29 1.95
N SER A 44 6.48 -5.50 1.93
CA SER A 44 7.79 -5.94 1.47
C SER A 44 8.78 -6.17 2.60
N ALA A 45 8.41 -6.18 3.89
CA ALA A 45 9.37 -6.43 4.97
C ALA A 45 9.99 -7.83 4.88
N PRO A 46 11.19 -8.08 5.42
CA PRO A 46 11.88 -9.37 5.32
C PRO A 46 11.11 -10.54 5.92
N VAL A 47 10.41 -10.29 7.03
CA VAL A 47 9.59 -11.29 7.72
C VAL A 47 8.14 -11.07 7.31
N ILE A 48 7.52 -12.14 6.81
CA ILE A 48 6.10 -12.23 6.49
C ILE A 48 5.56 -13.54 7.05
N HIS A 49 4.35 -13.51 7.60
CA HIS A 49 3.64 -14.72 8.01
C HIS A 49 2.37 -14.87 7.19
N LYS A 50 2.07 -16.12 6.81
CA LYS A 50 0.78 -16.50 6.26
C LYS A 50 -0.27 -16.35 7.38
N PRO A 51 -1.34 -15.56 7.17
CA PRO A 51 -2.42 -15.46 8.16
C PRO A 51 -3.01 -16.82 8.51
N GLU A 52 -3.34 -17.01 9.79
CA GLU A 52 -4.10 -18.17 10.26
C GLU A 52 -5.49 -18.23 9.62
N GLY A 53 -6.03 -19.43 9.45
CA GLY A 53 -7.35 -19.62 8.82
C GLY A 53 -7.39 -19.25 7.33
N TRP A 54 -6.24 -19.27 6.64
CA TRP A 54 -6.15 -18.97 5.21
C TRP A 54 -7.14 -19.82 4.39
N SER A 55 -7.92 -19.16 3.55
CA SER A 55 -8.94 -19.78 2.68
C SER A 55 -9.04 -19.05 1.35
N ALA A 56 -9.82 -19.60 0.42
CA ALA A 56 -10.05 -19.00 -0.89
C ALA A 56 -10.88 -17.70 -0.85
N ASP A 57 -11.56 -17.42 0.27
CA ASP A 57 -12.41 -16.23 0.43
C ASP A 57 -11.62 -14.96 0.79
N VAL A 58 -10.32 -15.11 1.05
CA VAL A 58 -9.42 -14.00 1.36
C VAL A 58 -9.06 -13.26 0.08
N SER A 59 -9.24 -11.94 0.07
CA SER A 59 -8.69 -11.10 -1.00
C SER A 59 -7.25 -10.69 -0.69
N VAL A 60 -6.39 -10.66 -1.70
CA VAL A 60 -4.96 -10.38 -1.51
C VAL A 60 -4.54 -9.10 -2.23
N ILE A 61 -3.97 -8.16 -1.46
CA ILE A 61 -3.33 -6.95 -1.98
C ILE A 61 -1.83 -7.02 -1.77
N THR A 62 -1.05 -6.98 -2.84
CA THR A 62 0.42 -7.01 -2.76
C THR A 62 1.03 -5.62 -3.00
N ILE A 63 2.14 -5.33 -2.31
CA ILE A 63 2.91 -4.09 -2.50
C ILE A 63 4.20 -4.38 -3.28
N ASN A 64 4.39 -3.69 -4.41
CA ASN A 64 5.55 -3.83 -5.28
C ASN A 64 5.87 -5.33 -5.57
N GLY A 65 7.10 -5.79 -5.32
CA GLY A 65 7.52 -7.18 -5.56
C GLY A 65 7.08 -8.21 -4.53
N SER A 66 6.27 -7.84 -3.51
CA SER A 66 5.89 -8.75 -2.42
C SER A 66 5.06 -9.96 -2.86
N GLN A 67 4.44 -9.92 -4.05
CA GLN A 67 3.78 -11.07 -4.66
C GLN A 67 4.70 -12.31 -4.70
N SER A 68 5.99 -12.12 -4.96
CA SER A 68 6.94 -13.23 -5.01
C SER A 68 7.09 -13.99 -3.69
N ALA A 69 6.91 -13.30 -2.57
CA ALA A 69 7.10 -13.87 -1.24
C ALA A 69 5.91 -14.74 -0.78
N ILE A 70 4.75 -14.61 -1.44
CA ILE A 70 3.51 -15.32 -1.06
C ILE A 70 3.13 -16.47 -2.00
N ARG A 71 3.97 -16.78 -3.00
CA ARG A 71 3.73 -17.93 -3.90
C ARG A 71 3.61 -19.23 -3.12
N ALA A 72 4.44 -19.41 -2.08
CA ALA A 72 4.39 -20.57 -1.19
C ALA A 72 3.06 -20.69 -0.41
N TRP A 73 2.22 -19.65 -0.39
CA TRP A 73 0.91 -19.69 0.25
C TRP A 73 -0.17 -20.27 -0.67
N GLY A 74 0.17 -20.59 -1.93
CA GLY A 74 -0.76 -21.06 -2.96
C GLY A 74 -1.48 -19.93 -3.69
N VAL A 75 -0.92 -18.71 -3.70
CA VAL A 75 -1.49 -17.55 -4.39
C VAL A 75 -0.80 -17.38 -5.74
N ASP A 76 -1.45 -17.82 -6.81
CA ASP A 76 -0.93 -17.68 -8.17
C ASP A 76 -1.09 -16.26 -8.71
N VAL A 77 -2.28 -15.69 -8.53
CA VAL A 77 -2.65 -14.35 -9.03
C VAL A 77 -3.33 -13.56 -7.92
N PRO A 78 -2.66 -12.53 -7.34
CA PRO A 78 -3.29 -11.66 -6.37
C PRO A 78 -4.45 -10.87 -6.99
N ASP A 79 -5.40 -10.45 -6.15
CA ASP A 79 -6.52 -9.62 -6.60
C ASP A 79 -6.05 -8.20 -6.96
N ILE A 80 -5.18 -7.62 -6.13
CA ILE A 80 -4.72 -6.25 -6.31
C ILE A 80 -3.21 -6.16 -6.10
N ALA A 81 -2.55 -5.32 -6.89
CA ALA A 81 -1.16 -4.93 -6.64
C ALA A 81 -1.03 -3.40 -6.63
N PHE A 82 -0.37 -2.87 -5.60
CA PHE A 82 0.02 -1.46 -5.52
C PHE A 82 1.50 -1.35 -5.87
N MET A 83 1.80 -0.70 -6.99
CA MET A 83 3.16 -0.54 -7.50
C MET A 83 3.54 0.94 -7.55
N MET A 84 4.69 1.29 -6.98
CA MET A 84 5.23 2.64 -7.13
C MET A 84 5.80 2.85 -8.54
N PHE A 85 5.56 4.01 -9.16
CA PHE A 85 6.01 4.29 -10.54
C PHE A 85 7.48 3.94 -10.81
N ASN A 86 8.35 4.15 -9.82
CA ASN A 86 9.78 3.94 -9.98
C ASN A 86 10.16 2.45 -10.09
N GLN A 87 9.28 1.51 -9.76
CA GLN A 87 9.57 0.08 -9.93
C GLN A 87 9.50 -0.34 -11.40
N VAL A 88 8.70 0.37 -12.21
CA VAL A 88 8.54 0.07 -13.63
C VAL A 88 9.78 0.44 -14.43
N GLU A 89 10.36 1.62 -14.19
CA GLU A 89 11.45 2.16 -15.03
C GLU A 89 12.71 2.55 -14.26
N GLY A 90 12.69 2.49 -12.92
CA GLY A 90 13.82 2.87 -12.11
C GLY A 90 15.01 1.95 -12.34
N THR A 91 16.21 2.52 -12.28
CA THR A 91 17.47 1.82 -12.48
C THR A 91 18.17 1.45 -11.17
N ASN A 92 17.62 1.84 -10.02
CA ASN A 92 18.17 1.45 -8.73
C ASN A 92 17.97 -0.05 -8.47
N THR A 93 18.79 -0.62 -7.59
CA THR A 93 18.78 -2.06 -7.26
C THR A 93 17.39 -2.56 -6.88
N ASN A 94 16.64 -1.79 -6.08
CA ASN A 94 15.29 -2.17 -5.68
C ASN A 94 14.33 -2.32 -6.86
N ALA A 95 14.33 -1.37 -7.81
CA ALA A 95 13.49 -1.42 -9.00
C ALA A 95 13.87 -2.57 -9.94
N VAL A 96 15.17 -2.84 -10.09
CA VAL A 96 15.67 -4.00 -10.84
C VAL A 96 15.19 -5.31 -10.21
N GLU A 97 15.31 -5.45 -8.89
CA GLU A 97 14.87 -6.64 -8.17
C GLU A 97 13.36 -6.83 -8.22
N VAL A 98 12.56 -5.76 -8.09
CA VAL A 98 11.09 -5.85 -8.26
C VAL A 98 10.73 -6.39 -9.64
N ARG A 99 11.36 -5.87 -10.71
CA ARG A 99 11.11 -6.39 -12.07
C ARG A 99 11.54 -7.84 -12.21
N ARG A 100 12.69 -8.22 -11.64
CA ARG A 100 13.18 -9.61 -11.68
C ARG A 100 12.19 -10.58 -11.04
N VAL A 101 11.69 -10.28 -9.84
CA VAL A 101 10.77 -11.20 -9.11
C VAL A 101 9.34 -11.21 -9.66
N LEU A 102 8.93 -10.14 -10.33
CA LEU A 102 7.64 -10.04 -11.01
C LEU A 102 7.71 -10.46 -12.49
N SER A 103 8.87 -10.85 -13.00
CA SER A 103 9.03 -11.22 -14.40
C SER A 103 8.10 -12.39 -14.77
N GLY A 104 7.28 -12.20 -15.80
CA GLY A 104 6.29 -13.20 -16.25
C GLY A 104 5.13 -13.44 -15.28
N GLN A 105 5.00 -12.66 -14.21
CA GLN A 105 3.90 -12.78 -13.25
C GLN A 105 2.69 -11.96 -13.71
N ARG A 106 1.56 -12.11 -13.01
CA ARG A 106 0.38 -11.29 -13.22
C ARG A 106 -0.39 -11.00 -11.95
N VAL A 107 -1.29 -10.02 -12.03
CA VAL A 107 -2.28 -9.64 -11.01
C VAL A 107 -3.64 -9.45 -11.68
N ARG A 108 -4.75 -9.45 -10.94
CA ARG A 108 -6.04 -9.03 -11.52
C ARG A 108 -6.05 -7.52 -11.75
N SER A 109 -5.99 -6.71 -10.69
CA SER A 109 -6.01 -5.24 -10.82
C SER A 109 -4.69 -4.60 -10.36
N LEU A 110 -4.01 -3.91 -11.26
CA LEU A 110 -2.76 -3.19 -10.99
C LEU A 110 -3.02 -1.69 -10.77
N TYR A 111 -2.63 -1.20 -9.59
CA TYR A 111 -2.69 0.20 -9.20
C TYR A 111 -1.28 0.78 -9.19
N VAL A 112 -0.97 1.62 -10.20
CA VAL A 112 0.34 2.26 -10.31
C VAL A 112 0.27 3.66 -9.71
N LEU A 113 1.01 3.85 -8.62
CA LEU A 113 0.98 5.06 -7.82
C LEU A 113 1.94 6.12 -8.37
N LEU A 114 1.45 7.35 -8.46
CA LEU A 114 2.18 8.56 -8.85
C LEU A 114 2.74 8.52 -10.29
N TRP A 115 2.11 7.74 -11.16
CA TRP A 115 2.33 7.82 -12.60
C TRP A 115 1.58 9.00 -13.23
N ARG A 116 2.05 9.51 -14.37
CA ARG A 116 1.36 10.58 -15.10
C ARG A 116 0.25 9.99 -15.97
N LYS A 117 -1.01 10.36 -15.73
CA LYS A 117 -2.18 9.82 -16.46
C LYS A 117 -2.07 9.94 -17.99
N ASN A 118 -1.47 11.01 -18.50
CA ASN A 118 -1.25 11.22 -19.94
C ASN A 118 -0.10 10.38 -20.54
N ALA A 119 0.67 9.65 -19.72
CA ALA A 119 1.77 8.80 -20.16
C ALA A 119 1.42 7.31 -20.00
N ARG A 120 0.14 6.93 -20.16
CA ARG A 120 -0.34 5.56 -19.98
C ARG A 120 0.37 4.57 -20.90
N GLN A 121 0.60 4.90 -22.17
CA GLN A 121 1.24 3.96 -23.11
C GLN A 121 2.65 3.57 -22.65
N ARG A 122 3.45 4.54 -22.20
CA ARG A 122 4.79 4.30 -21.66
C ARG A 122 4.76 3.35 -20.44
N LEU A 123 3.74 3.45 -19.59
CA LEU A 123 3.55 2.50 -18.48
C LEU A 123 3.30 1.10 -19.01
N VAL A 124 2.39 0.95 -19.98
CA VAL A 124 2.07 -0.34 -20.60
C VAL A 124 3.32 -0.97 -21.22
N ASP A 125 4.11 -0.21 -21.96
CA ASP A 125 5.33 -0.70 -22.59
C ASP A 125 6.38 -1.10 -21.55
N GLY A 126 6.53 -0.30 -20.48
CA GLY A 126 7.41 -0.62 -19.36
C GLY A 126 7.02 -1.91 -18.63
N LEU A 127 5.73 -2.16 -18.43
CA LEU A 127 5.23 -3.41 -17.83
C LEU A 127 5.43 -4.61 -18.76
N LYS A 128 5.20 -4.45 -20.06
CA LYS A 128 5.45 -5.48 -21.09
C LYS A 128 6.92 -5.87 -21.17
N ALA A 129 7.85 -4.93 -20.97
CA ALA A 129 9.28 -5.18 -21.09
C ALA A 129 9.82 -6.25 -20.12
N PHE A 130 9.15 -6.48 -18.99
CA PHE A 130 9.46 -7.60 -18.07
C PHE A 130 8.30 -8.60 -17.94
N GLY A 131 7.32 -8.55 -18.86
CA GLY A 131 6.24 -9.51 -18.94
C GLY A 131 5.29 -9.52 -17.74
N TYR A 132 5.06 -8.39 -17.06
CA TYR A 132 4.11 -8.32 -15.95
C TYR A 132 2.69 -8.03 -16.43
N GLY A 133 1.81 -9.02 -16.27
CA GLY A 133 0.44 -8.97 -16.75
C GLY A 133 -0.55 -8.40 -15.72
N TYR A 134 -1.66 -7.88 -16.23
CA TYR A 134 -2.81 -7.42 -15.44
C TYR A 134 -4.10 -7.56 -16.25
N ASP A 135 -5.24 -7.69 -15.58
CA ASP A 135 -6.56 -7.57 -16.20
C ASP A 135 -6.99 -6.11 -16.25
N ASP A 136 -6.84 -5.39 -15.13
CA ASP A 136 -7.15 -3.97 -15.01
C ASP A 136 -5.90 -3.14 -14.66
N LEU A 137 -5.79 -1.95 -15.25
CA LEU A 137 -4.72 -0.98 -14.94
C LEU A 137 -5.28 0.38 -14.55
N VAL A 138 -5.05 0.74 -13.29
CA VAL A 138 -5.43 2.00 -12.67
C VAL A 138 -4.18 2.84 -12.37
N ILE A 139 -4.18 4.09 -12.83
CA ILE A 139 -3.15 5.07 -12.46
C ILE A 139 -3.70 5.92 -11.32
N VAL A 140 -3.06 5.83 -10.16
CA VAL A 140 -3.44 6.60 -8.99
C VAL A 140 -2.51 7.80 -8.87
N ASP A 141 -3.08 8.99 -9.01
CA ASP A 141 -2.36 10.23 -8.82
C ASP A 141 -2.26 10.64 -7.35
N ARG A 142 -1.51 11.73 -7.11
CA ARG A 142 -1.26 12.25 -5.77
C ARG A 142 -2.53 12.74 -5.07
N TYR A 143 -3.44 13.34 -5.82
CA TYR A 143 -4.64 13.95 -5.28
C TYR A 143 -5.66 12.87 -4.87
N GLU A 144 -5.74 11.77 -5.61
CA GLU A 144 -6.51 10.59 -5.21
C GLU A 144 -5.97 9.96 -3.91
N ARG A 145 -4.63 9.85 -3.76
CA ARG A 145 -4.01 9.40 -2.50
C ARG A 145 -4.27 10.35 -1.33
N MET A 146 -4.15 11.65 -1.55
CA MET A 146 -4.46 12.66 -0.54
C MET A 146 -5.93 12.57 -0.12
N SER A 147 -6.83 12.33 -1.08
CA SER A 147 -8.25 12.15 -0.82
C SER A 147 -8.54 10.92 0.01
N LEU A 148 -7.93 9.78 -0.32
CA LEU A 148 -8.05 8.56 0.47
C LEU A 148 -7.62 8.79 1.92
N LEU A 149 -6.48 9.46 2.13
CA LEU A 149 -6.01 9.78 3.48
C LEU A 149 -6.99 10.69 4.23
N GLU A 150 -7.49 11.76 3.61
CA GLU A 150 -8.45 12.67 4.25
C GLU A 150 -9.76 11.95 4.60
N HIS A 151 -10.30 11.13 3.70
CA HIS A 151 -11.56 10.40 3.98
C HIS A 151 -11.41 9.39 5.11
N MET A 152 -10.26 8.72 5.19
CA MET A 152 -10.05 7.68 6.21
C MET A 152 -9.60 8.21 7.57
N THR A 153 -8.99 9.40 7.62
CA THR A 153 -8.34 9.90 8.85
C THR A 153 -8.78 11.30 9.26
N GLY A 154 -9.53 12.01 8.41
CA GLY A 154 -9.83 13.44 8.56
C GLY A 154 -8.61 14.37 8.36
N ARG A 155 -7.42 13.82 8.11
CA ARG A 155 -6.18 14.59 8.01
C ARG A 155 -5.97 15.12 6.60
N ARG A 156 -5.86 16.45 6.50
CA ARG A 156 -5.40 17.10 5.28
C ARG A 156 -3.88 17.02 5.18
N ASN A 157 -3.42 16.64 4.01
CA ASN A 157 -2.00 16.48 3.73
C ASN A 157 -1.71 16.97 2.31
N THR A 158 -0.57 17.63 2.11
CA THR A 158 -0.13 18.12 0.79
C THR A 158 0.95 17.23 0.15
N GLU A 159 1.42 16.21 0.87
CA GLU A 159 2.49 15.28 0.48
C GLU A 159 3.74 15.99 -0.09
N VAL A 160 4.06 17.19 0.42
CA VAL A 160 5.19 18.00 -0.06
C VAL A 160 6.50 17.41 0.41
N ARG A 161 6.58 17.02 1.68
CA ARG A 161 7.74 16.35 2.24
C ARG A 161 7.56 14.83 2.15
N THR A 162 8.63 14.08 2.36
CA THR A 162 8.59 12.61 2.27
C THR A 162 7.95 12.03 3.52
N GLU A 163 8.31 12.58 4.67
CA GLU A 163 7.74 12.35 6.00
C GLU A 163 6.24 12.66 6.09
N ASP A 164 5.73 13.52 5.19
CA ASP A 164 4.30 13.79 5.11
C ASP A 164 3.55 12.59 4.47
N LYS A 165 4.21 11.67 3.77
CA LYS A 165 3.54 10.59 3.03
C LYS A 165 3.47 9.32 3.86
N CYS A 166 2.39 8.56 3.70
CA CYS A 166 2.33 7.17 4.13
C CYS A 166 2.92 6.23 3.06
N SER A 167 3.39 5.07 3.51
CA SER A 167 3.90 4.02 2.64
C SER A 167 2.80 3.41 1.78
N ASN A 168 3.19 2.69 0.72
CA ASN A 168 2.23 1.99 -0.14
C ASN A 168 1.45 0.91 0.63
N GLY A 169 2.06 0.28 1.64
CA GLY A 169 1.38 -0.68 2.52
C GLY A 169 0.24 -0.02 3.30
N VAL A 170 0.50 1.13 3.92
CA VAL A 170 -0.56 1.87 4.62
C VAL A 170 -1.59 2.43 3.64
N ASN A 171 -1.21 2.91 2.45
CA ASN A 171 -2.20 3.29 1.42
C ASN A 171 -3.13 2.12 1.05
N ALA A 172 -2.60 0.90 0.91
CA ALA A 172 -3.41 -0.28 0.61
C ALA A 172 -4.35 -0.66 1.76
N VAL A 173 -3.91 -0.51 3.01
CA VAL A 173 -4.78 -0.69 4.20
C VAL A 173 -5.94 0.32 4.17
N LEU A 174 -5.63 1.61 3.98
CA LEU A 174 -6.65 2.65 3.89
C LEU A 174 -7.61 2.40 2.72
N PHE A 175 -7.09 1.95 1.58
CA PHE A 175 -7.88 1.61 0.41
C PHE A 175 -8.84 0.45 0.69
N ALA A 176 -8.37 -0.64 1.29
CA ALA A 176 -9.21 -1.78 1.64
C ALA A 176 -10.33 -1.38 2.61
N LEU A 177 -10.00 -0.64 3.68
CA LEU A 177 -10.99 -0.16 4.65
C LEU A 177 -12.00 0.82 4.03
N TYR A 178 -11.54 1.75 3.19
CA TYR A 178 -12.42 2.70 2.50
C TYR A 178 -13.45 2.01 1.61
N HIS A 179 -13.03 0.93 0.95
CA HIS A 179 -13.89 0.12 0.07
C HIS A 179 -14.62 -1.02 0.78
N GLY A 180 -14.74 -0.94 2.11
CA GLY A 180 -15.63 -1.80 2.88
C GLY A 180 -15.08 -3.20 3.20
N ALA A 181 -13.76 -3.39 3.19
CA ALA A 181 -13.16 -4.63 3.67
C ALA A 181 -13.63 -4.94 5.11
N PRO A 182 -14.21 -6.13 5.38
CA PRO A 182 -14.73 -6.46 6.70
C PRO A 182 -13.62 -6.62 7.74
N GLN A 183 -12.45 -7.09 7.33
CA GLN A 183 -11.21 -7.09 8.09
C GLN A 183 -10.03 -6.85 7.16
N VAL A 184 -9.00 -6.19 7.69
CA VAL A 184 -7.71 -6.00 7.00
C VAL A 184 -6.60 -6.60 7.84
N ILE A 185 -5.88 -7.57 7.29
CA ILE A 185 -4.74 -8.22 7.92
C ILE A 185 -3.47 -7.76 7.20
N ILE A 186 -2.54 -7.16 7.94
CA ILE A 186 -1.23 -6.79 7.39
C ILE A 186 -0.17 -7.84 7.69
N THR A 187 0.67 -8.10 6.71
CA THR A 187 1.86 -8.97 6.82
C THR A 187 2.98 -8.38 5.99
N GLY A 188 4.22 -8.38 6.49
CA GLY A 188 5.33 -7.70 5.82
C GLY A 188 5.25 -6.17 5.85
N ILE A 189 4.44 -5.59 6.73
CA ILE A 189 4.33 -4.15 6.94
C ILE A 189 4.77 -3.82 8.37
N ASN A 190 6.05 -3.48 8.53
CA ASN A 190 6.62 -3.08 9.80
C ASN A 190 7.37 -1.74 9.67
N PRO A 191 6.84 -0.61 10.18
CA PRO A 191 7.53 0.68 10.16
C PRO A 191 8.91 0.66 10.84
N ASN A 192 9.14 -0.24 11.79
CA ASN A 192 10.41 -0.37 12.51
C ASN A 192 11.46 -1.24 11.79
N SER A 193 11.07 -1.95 10.72
CA SER A 193 11.97 -2.85 9.98
C SER A 193 12.76 -2.12 8.89
N THR A 194 14.04 -2.46 8.74
CA THR A 194 14.87 -2.12 7.57
C THR A 194 14.85 -3.24 6.53
N GLY A 195 15.07 -2.90 5.26
CA GLY A 195 15.20 -3.86 4.16
C GLY A 195 13.89 -4.37 3.53
N HIS A 196 14.03 -5.23 2.52
CA HIS A 196 12.92 -5.83 1.78
C HIS A 196 13.03 -7.37 1.73
N SER A 197 11.92 -8.12 1.71
CA SER A 197 11.92 -9.60 1.59
C SER A 197 12.56 -10.12 0.31
N TYR A 198 12.58 -9.29 -0.74
CA TYR A 198 13.13 -9.64 -2.04
C TYR A 198 14.47 -8.94 -2.35
N ASN A 199 15.06 -8.15 -1.44
CA ASN A 199 16.43 -7.62 -1.61
C ASN A 199 17.12 -7.19 -0.30
N GLN A 200 18.45 -7.21 -0.30
CA GLN A 200 19.29 -6.91 0.88
C GLN A 200 19.76 -5.45 0.96
N THR A 201 19.09 -4.50 0.29
CA THR A 201 19.59 -3.12 0.17
C THR A 201 19.61 -2.33 1.49
N GLY A 202 18.95 -2.82 2.54
CA GLY A 202 19.04 -2.25 3.89
C GLY A 202 18.55 -0.80 4.05
N LEU A 203 17.87 -0.24 3.05
CA LEU A 203 17.47 1.17 3.05
C LEU A 203 16.52 1.49 4.20
N ALA A 204 16.79 2.60 4.90
CA ALA A 204 15.93 3.12 5.95
C ALA A 204 14.56 3.54 5.38
N ARG A 205 13.47 3.19 6.09
CA ARG A 205 12.12 3.58 5.68
C ARG A 205 11.92 5.08 5.92
N ALA A 206 11.45 5.79 4.90
CA ALA A 206 11.25 7.24 4.98
C ALA A 206 9.91 7.68 5.60
N HIS A 207 8.98 6.74 5.82
CA HIS A 207 7.57 7.00 6.17
C HIS A 207 7.19 6.54 7.58
N VAL A 208 8.16 6.19 8.42
CA VAL A 208 7.93 5.49 9.70
C VAL A 208 6.93 6.21 10.60
N GLN A 209 7.11 7.52 10.81
CA GLN A 209 6.26 8.26 11.75
C GLN A 209 4.82 8.40 11.25
N MET A 210 4.63 8.67 9.96
CA MET A 210 3.30 8.80 9.36
C MET A 210 2.55 7.47 9.40
N ASP A 211 3.23 6.37 9.06
CA ASP A 211 2.64 5.03 9.10
C ASP A 211 2.21 4.67 10.53
N LYS A 212 3.06 4.91 11.54
CA LYS A 212 2.71 4.69 12.95
C LYS A 212 1.50 5.51 13.37
N THR A 213 1.50 6.82 13.06
CA THR A 213 0.41 7.74 13.42
C THR A 213 -0.93 7.27 12.83
N ILE A 214 -0.93 6.81 11.58
CA ILE A 214 -2.14 6.31 10.92
C ILE A 214 -2.61 5.00 11.56
N ILE A 215 -1.70 4.05 11.79
CA ILE A 215 -2.02 2.77 12.44
C ILE A 215 -2.62 3.01 13.82
N GLU A 216 -1.97 3.82 14.66
CA GLU A 216 -2.45 4.18 16.00
C GLU A 216 -3.86 4.79 15.95
N GLN A 217 -4.12 5.68 14.99
CA GLN A 217 -5.44 6.26 14.81
C GLN A 217 -6.49 5.21 14.41
N LEU A 218 -6.20 4.34 13.44
CA LEU A 218 -7.13 3.29 13.00
C LEU A 218 -7.48 2.36 14.17
N LEU A 219 -6.51 2.00 15.01
CA LEU A 219 -6.73 1.19 16.20
C LEU A 219 -7.59 1.93 17.24
N ALA A 220 -7.30 3.20 17.50
CA ALA A 220 -8.08 4.02 18.44
C ALA A 220 -9.55 4.21 18.00
N GLU A 221 -9.79 4.24 16.70
CA GLU A 221 -11.13 4.29 16.10
C GLU A 221 -11.84 2.91 16.05
N GLY A 222 -11.20 1.84 16.53
CA GLY A 222 -11.78 0.49 16.51
C GLY A 222 -11.92 -0.10 15.09
N ARG A 223 -11.12 0.37 14.13
CA ARG A 223 -11.14 -0.17 12.76
C ARG A 223 -10.65 -1.63 12.76
N PRO A 224 -11.18 -2.50 11.88
CA PRO A 224 -10.88 -3.93 11.88
C PRO A 224 -9.50 -4.22 11.24
N LEU A 225 -8.43 -3.70 11.83
CA LEU A 225 -7.05 -3.85 11.41
C LEU A 225 -6.32 -4.86 12.31
N PHE A 226 -5.74 -5.88 11.68
CA PHE A 226 -5.00 -6.96 12.33
C PHE A 226 -3.63 -7.12 11.67
N THR A 227 -2.74 -7.87 12.30
CA THR A 227 -1.49 -8.31 11.68
C THR A 227 -1.33 -9.81 11.79
N ALA A 228 -0.69 -10.43 10.79
CA ALA A 228 -0.24 -11.82 10.90
C ALA A 228 1.17 -11.94 11.50
N ASP A 229 1.88 -10.83 11.72
CA ASP A 229 3.26 -10.83 12.18
C ASP A 229 3.32 -10.62 13.70
N PRO A 230 3.76 -11.62 14.51
CA PRO A 230 3.76 -11.51 15.98
C PRO A 230 4.62 -10.36 16.51
N GLN A 231 5.75 -10.06 15.85
CA GLN A 231 6.61 -8.95 16.23
C GLN A 231 5.93 -7.60 15.97
N VAL A 232 5.24 -7.46 14.84
CA VAL A 232 4.49 -6.24 14.51
C VAL A 232 3.35 -6.02 15.51
N SER A 233 2.67 -7.11 15.91
CA SER A 233 1.63 -7.07 16.92
C SER A 233 2.15 -6.49 18.25
N ARG A 234 3.30 -6.99 18.72
CA ARG A 234 3.95 -6.47 19.94
C ARG A 234 4.39 -5.02 19.82
N ASP A 235 5.08 -4.68 18.72
CA ASP A 235 5.74 -3.38 18.57
C ASP A 235 4.75 -2.23 18.31
N LEU A 236 3.67 -2.50 17.58
CA LEU A 236 2.69 -1.49 17.15
C LEU A 236 1.33 -1.64 17.85
N LYS A 237 1.18 -2.64 18.72
CA LYS A 237 -0.07 -2.96 19.42
C LYS A 237 -1.23 -3.26 18.48
N ILE A 238 -0.93 -3.73 17.26
CA ILE A 238 -1.95 -4.21 16.32
C ILE A 238 -2.41 -5.59 16.81
N PRO A 239 -3.72 -5.87 16.91
CA PRO A 239 -4.21 -7.21 17.24
C PRO A 239 -3.66 -8.27 16.29
N LEU A 240 -3.16 -9.37 16.86
CA LEU A 240 -2.74 -10.53 16.07
C LEU A 240 -3.98 -11.22 15.48
N TRP A 241 -3.91 -11.60 14.21
CA TRP A 241 -4.96 -12.36 13.55
C TRP A 241 -4.93 -13.83 13.96
N THR A 242 -6.06 -14.36 14.44
CA THR A 242 -6.21 -15.73 14.96
C THR A 242 -7.11 -16.61 14.08
N GLY A 243 -7.42 -16.19 12.85
CA GLY A 243 -8.28 -16.94 11.94
C GLY A 243 -9.78 -16.78 12.17
N GLU A 244 -10.21 -16.03 13.19
CA GLU A 244 -11.62 -15.79 13.49
C GLU A 244 -12.11 -14.46 12.90
N THR A 245 -13.15 -14.52 12.06
CA THR A 245 -13.87 -13.32 11.64
C THR A 245 -14.70 -12.76 12.80
N ALA A 246 -14.82 -11.44 12.91
CA ALA A 246 -15.59 -10.78 13.98
C ALA A 246 -17.05 -11.29 14.08
N ALA A 247 -17.62 -11.74 12.95
CA ALA A 247 -18.94 -12.37 12.89
C ALA A 247 -19.02 -13.73 13.60
N ARG A 248 -17.93 -14.53 13.61
CA ARG A 248 -17.87 -15.80 14.35
C ARG A 248 -17.58 -15.61 15.84
N ALA A 249 -16.84 -14.57 16.20
CA ALA A 249 -16.58 -14.22 17.59
C ALA A 249 -17.86 -13.78 18.32
N SER A 250 -18.72 -13.01 17.65
CA SER A 250 -19.99 -12.51 18.22
C SER A 250 -21.10 -13.57 18.32
N ALA A 251 -20.98 -14.68 17.58
CA ALA A 251 -21.93 -15.79 17.62
C ALA A 251 -21.63 -16.81 18.74
N ARG A 252 -20.55 -16.60 19.50
CA ARG A 252 -20.10 -17.47 20.61
C ARG A 252 -20.25 -16.83 22.00
N THR A 253 -20.75 -15.60 22.07
CA THR A 253 -21.13 -14.88 23.31
C THR A 253 -22.62 -14.77 23.41
#